data_AF-A0A934WRG6-F1
#
_entry.id   AF-A0A934WRG6-F1
#
_cell.length_a   1.000
_cell.length_b   1.000
_cell.length_c   1.000
_cell.angle_alpha   90.00
_cell.angle_beta   90.00
_cell.angle_gamma   90.00
#
_symmetry.space_group_name_H-M   'P 1'
#
loop_
_entity.id
_entity.type
_entity.pdbx_description
1 polymer ?
#
loop_
_entity_poly.entity_id
_entity_poly.type
_entity_poly.pdbx_seq_one_letter_code
_entity_poly.pdbx_strand_id
1 'polypeptide(L)'
;MMKKTTLKLLAFLTAVVLAASAFSACGVDPNVKQEDEATADYKVKIDDEDQETERDGYYAYGKGKTDPVNVGDVSVNVKDFAVRSYELGFMMAQKKFDKPKDIPLEAAVQYAFIHVFYDDFYTINNKTVQYRSAEEKQIRDVLKTQFGTDDFDVTSSMLYNADKKIFEMWIPSYGTNIYYNIDAVNVSSDEAEIITTFYNELERKTLFGRATITVRIQDDKPVIYSLKAE
;
A
#
# COMPACT_ATOMS: atom_id res chain seq x y z
N MET A 1 30.97 64.35 13.53
CA MET A 1 31.98 63.48 12.88
C MET A 1 31.42 62.05 12.88
N MET A 2 30.60 61.71 11.86
CA MET A 2 29.91 60.41 11.73
C MET A 2 30.74 59.47 10.85
N LYS A 3 31.01 58.25 11.36
CA LYS A 3 31.68 57.19 10.60
C LYS A 3 30.71 56.56 9.60
N LYS A 4 31.04 56.71 8.32
CA LYS A 4 30.52 55.92 7.19
C LYS A 4 31.10 54.50 7.30
N THR A 5 30.25 53.49 7.39
CA THR A 5 30.42 52.15 6.79
C THR A 5 29.38 51.20 7.37
N THR A 6 28.28 50.98 6.63
CA THR A 6 27.61 49.68 6.37
C THR A 6 26.21 49.95 5.82
N LEU A 7 26.14 50.41 4.57
CA LEU A 7 24.90 50.51 3.80
C LEU A 7 25.04 49.59 2.57
N LYS A 8 24.98 48.28 2.81
CA LYS A 8 24.85 47.23 1.79
C LYS A 8 24.10 46.04 2.38
N LEU A 9 22.83 46.23 2.73
CA LEU A 9 21.88 45.12 2.89
C LEU A 9 20.43 45.64 2.92
N LEU A 10 20.05 46.43 1.92
CA LEU A 10 18.65 46.83 1.74
C LEU A 10 18.40 47.14 0.27
N ALA A 11 18.45 46.11 -0.56
CA ALA A 11 18.08 46.17 -1.97
C ALA A 11 17.79 44.75 -2.49
N PHE A 12 16.83 44.05 -1.85
CA PHE A 12 16.27 42.81 -2.39
C PHE A 12 14.82 42.64 -1.95
N LEU A 13 14.06 43.73 -2.00
CA LEU A 13 12.61 43.69 -2.05
C LEU A 13 12.19 44.71 -3.11
N THR A 14 11.17 44.36 -3.90
CA THR A 14 10.57 45.15 -5.01
C THR A 14 11.43 45.37 -6.26
N ALA A 15 11.40 44.40 -7.19
CA ALA A 15 11.51 44.65 -8.63
C ALA A 15 11.23 43.38 -9.47
N VAL A 16 9.98 42.94 -9.60
CA VAL A 16 9.52 42.25 -10.82
C VAL A 16 8.08 42.67 -11.09
N VAL A 17 7.93 43.83 -11.74
CA VAL A 17 6.69 44.29 -12.37
C VAL A 17 7.07 44.63 -13.81
N LEU A 18 6.39 43.93 -14.73
CA LEU A 18 6.17 44.22 -16.14
C LEU A 18 7.34 44.70 -17.02
N ALA A 19 7.67 43.85 -18.00
CA ALA A 19 7.89 44.31 -19.37
C ALA A 19 7.15 43.37 -20.33
N ALA A 20 6.30 43.96 -21.16
CA ALA A 20 5.42 43.29 -22.09
C ALA A 20 6.07 43.01 -23.45
N SER A 21 5.45 42.06 -24.15
CA SER A 21 5.25 41.94 -25.60
C SER A 21 6.44 41.65 -26.52
N ALA A 22 6.39 40.47 -27.14
CA ALA A 22 6.58 40.32 -28.59
C ALA A 22 5.99 38.98 -29.09
N PHE A 23 4.93 39.09 -29.91
CA PHE A 23 4.55 38.24 -31.05
C PHE A 23 4.78 36.72 -31.01
N SER A 24 3.68 35.96 -30.99
CA SER A 24 3.21 35.26 -32.20
C SER A 24 1.76 34.81 -32.05
N ALA A 25 0.87 35.57 -32.70
CA ALA A 25 -0.34 35.01 -33.25
C ALA A 25 0.06 34.19 -34.49
N CYS A 26 -0.12 32.88 -34.42
CA CYS A 26 -0.36 32.04 -35.60
C CYS A 26 -1.66 31.27 -35.35
N GLY A 27 -2.49 31.27 -36.38
CA GLY A 27 -3.92 31.01 -36.35
C GLY A 27 -4.38 29.79 -35.55
N VAL A 28 -5.48 29.99 -34.83
CA VAL A 28 -6.43 28.93 -34.51
C VAL A 28 -7.05 28.51 -35.84
N ASP A 29 -6.77 27.28 -36.27
CA ASP A 29 -7.46 26.64 -37.37
C ASP A 29 -8.91 26.34 -36.93
N PRO A 30 -9.95 26.88 -37.58
CA PRO A 30 -11.34 26.63 -37.20
C PRO A 30 -11.84 25.21 -37.55
N ASN A 31 -10.96 24.32 -38.02
CA ASN A 31 -11.28 22.93 -38.35
C ASN A 31 -10.79 21.88 -37.35
N VAL A 32 -10.48 22.26 -36.10
CA VAL A 32 -10.32 21.26 -35.04
C VAL A 32 -11.70 20.68 -34.73
N LYS A 33 -11.98 19.52 -35.32
CA LYS A 33 -13.09 18.67 -34.91
C LYS A 33 -12.96 18.45 -33.40
N GLN A 34 -14.03 18.77 -32.67
CA GLN A 34 -14.26 18.25 -31.33
C GLN A 34 -14.07 16.73 -31.42
N GLU A 35 -12.97 16.21 -30.88
CA GLU A 35 -12.88 14.80 -30.57
C GLU A 35 -13.80 14.58 -29.39
N ASP A 36 -14.96 13.99 -29.67
CA ASP A 36 -15.82 13.37 -28.67
C ASP A 36 -14.95 12.51 -27.75
N GLU A 37 -15.18 12.59 -26.44
CA GLU A 37 -14.58 11.72 -25.45
C GLU A 37 -14.86 10.26 -25.82
N ALA A 38 -13.91 9.65 -26.54
CA ALA A 38 -13.89 8.22 -26.77
C ALA A 38 -13.61 7.57 -25.41
N THR A 39 -14.68 7.20 -24.71
CA THR A 39 -14.67 6.11 -23.74
C THR A 39 -14.26 4.85 -24.49
N ALA A 40 -12.94 4.67 -24.64
CA ALA A 40 -12.39 3.42 -25.11
C ALA A 40 -12.71 2.36 -24.04
N ASP A 41 -13.79 1.64 -24.26
CA ASP A 41 -14.13 0.40 -23.59
C ASP A 41 -13.07 -0.64 -23.96
N TYR A 42 -11.88 -0.51 -23.35
CA TYR A 42 -10.86 -1.56 -23.35
C TYR A 42 -11.42 -2.69 -22.50
N LYS A 43 -12.24 -3.55 -23.12
CA LYS A 43 -12.50 -4.88 -22.61
C LYS A 43 -11.19 -5.66 -22.70
N VAL A 44 -10.34 -5.47 -21.71
CA VAL A 44 -9.19 -6.34 -21.49
C VAL A 44 -9.79 -7.74 -21.33
N LYS A 45 -9.39 -8.67 -22.20
CA LYS A 45 -9.84 -10.05 -22.09
C LYS A 45 -9.17 -10.64 -20.85
N ILE A 46 -9.92 -10.73 -19.77
CA ILE A 46 -9.58 -11.57 -18.62
C ILE A 46 -9.50 -13.01 -19.16
N ASP A 47 -8.36 -13.66 -18.98
CA ASP A 47 -8.20 -15.07 -19.34
C ASP A 47 -9.13 -15.90 -18.44
N ASP A 48 -9.73 -16.98 -18.93
CA ASP A 48 -10.68 -17.81 -18.15
C ASP A 48 -10.04 -18.43 -16.89
N GLU A 49 -8.70 -18.43 -16.83
CA GLU A 49 -7.90 -18.88 -15.69
C GLU A 49 -7.64 -17.80 -14.63
N ASP A 50 -7.88 -16.53 -14.94
CA ASP A 50 -7.67 -15.42 -14.00
C ASP A 50 -8.76 -15.38 -12.95
N GLN A 51 -8.35 -15.30 -11.70
CA GLN A 51 -9.26 -15.09 -10.58
C GLN A 51 -9.33 -13.60 -10.26
N GLU A 52 -10.53 -13.04 -10.35
CA GLU A 52 -10.81 -11.63 -10.09
C GLU A 52 -11.48 -11.47 -8.73
N THR A 53 -10.88 -10.67 -7.86
CA THR A 53 -11.54 -10.17 -6.66
C THR A 53 -11.72 -8.66 -6.81
N GLU A 54 -12.94 -8.24 -7.11
CA GLU A 54 -13.34 -6.83 -7.13
C GLU A 54 -13.69 -6.37 -5.72
N ARG A 55 -13.12 -5.25 -5.30
CA ARG A 55 -13.52 -4.51 -4.10
C ARG A 55 -13.39 -3.02 -4.37
N ASP A 56 -14.48 -2.28 -4.22
CA ASP A 56 -14.54 -0.81 -4.42
C ASP A 56 -13.99 -0.31 -5.77
N GLY A 57 -14.17 -1.10 -6.83
CA GLY A 57 -13.72 -0.76 -8.20
C GLY A 57 -12.23 -0.99 -8.46
N TYR A 58 -11.51 -1.60 -7.51
CA TYR A 58 -10.16 -2.11 -7.69
C TYR A 58 -10.14 -3.63 -7.65
N TYR A 59 -9.14 -4.19 -8.31
CA TYR A 59 -9.09 -5.60 -8.60
C TYR A 59 -7.75 -6.22 -8.23
N ALA A 60 -7.84 -7.39 -7.62
CA ALA A 60 -6.73 -8.30 -7.47
C ALA A 60 -6.88 -9.44 -8.49
N TYR A 61 -5.97 -9.48 -9.46
CA TYR A 61 -5.95 -10.47 -10.54
C TYR A 61 -4.88 -11.53 -10.27
N GLY A 62 -5.31 -12.63 -9.66
CA GLY A 62 -4.45 -13.74 -9.29
C GLY A 62 -4.49 -14.87 -10.30
N LYS A 63 -3.32 -15.45 -10.60
CA LYS A 63 -3.17 -16.72 -11.31
C LYS A 63 -2.27 -17.67 -10.51
N GLY A 64 -2.38 -18.98 -10.75
CA GLY A 64 -1.57 -20.00 -10.05
C GLY A 64 -2.34 -20.71 -8.93
N LYS A 65 -1.66 -21.01 -7.82
CA LYS A 65 -2.25 -21.78 -6.71
C LYS A 65 -3.25 -20.92 -5.94
N THR A 66 -4.52 -21.32 -6.00
CA THR A 66 -5.66 -20.56 -5.46
C THR A 66 -6.43 -21.34 -4.40
N ASP A 67 -6.29 -22.66 -4.38
CA ASP A 67 -6.83 -23.51 -3.32
C ASP A 67 -6.10 -23.23 -2.00
N PRO A 68 -6.82 -23.22 -0.88
CA PRO A 68 -6.20 -23.14 0.41
C PRO A 68 -5.16 -24.25 0.62
N VAL A 69 -4.10 -23.92 1.34
CA VAL A 69 -3.09 -24.89 1.75
C VAL A 69 -3.36 -25.33 3.18
N ASN A 70 -3.41 -26.64 3.42
CA ASN A 70 -3.58 -27.17 4.77
C ASN A 70 -2.22 -27.26 5.47
N VAL A 71 -2.12 -26.60 6.62
CA VAL A 71 -0.99 -26.68 7.55
C VAL A 71 -1.53 -27.32 8.83
N GLY A 72 -1.20 -28.60 9.02
CA GLY A 72 -1.93 -29.43 9.98
C GLY A 72 -3.42 -29.50 9.61
N ASP A 73 -4.29 -29.22 10.59
CA ASP A 73 -5.75 -29.18 10.41
C ASP A 73 -6.29 -27.78 10.04
N VAL A 74 -5.40 -26.79 9.85
CA VAL A 74 -5.78 -25.41 9.55
C VAL A 74 -5.62 -25.12 8.06
N SER A 75 -6.70 -24.63 7.45
CA SER A 75 -6.72 -24.19 6.06
C SER A 75 -6.23 -22.74 5.94
N VAL A 76 -5.16 -22.52 5.18
CA VAL A 76 -4.54 -21.21 4.92
C VAL A 76 -5.05 -20.65 3.59
N ASN A 77 -5.68 -19.47 3.63
CA ASN A 77 -6.11 -18.77 2.41
C ASN A 77 -4.92 -18.12 1.71
N VAL A 78 -4.40 -18.78 0.67
CA VAL A 78 -3.22 -18.34 -0.08
C VAL A 78 -3.40 -16.98 -0.75
N LYS A 79 -4.61 -16.62 -1.18
CA LYS A 79 -4.89 -15.33 -1.82
C LYS A 79 -4.75 -14.17 -0.84
N ASP A 80 -5.30 -14.32 0.36
CA ASP A 80 -5.24 -13.27 1.39
C ASP A 80 -3.77 -12.97 1.74
N PHE A 81 -2.95 -14.00 1.95
CA PHE A 81 -1.53 -13.82 2.28
C PHE A 81 -0.69 -13.31 1.11
N ALA A 82 -1.06 -13.61 -0.14
CA ALA A 82 -0.46 -12.97 -1.31
C ALA A 82 -0.73 -11.46 -1.31
N VAL A 83 -1.97 -11.04 -1.03
CA VAL A 83 -2.31 -9.61 -0.87
C VAL A 83 -1.54 -8.98 0.29
N ARG A 84 -1.47 -9.63 1.47
CA ARG A 84 -0.69 -9.13 2.61
C ARG A 84 0.79 -8.94 2.29
N SER A 85 1.37 -9.84 1.50
CA SER A 85 2.75 -9.71 1.04
C SER A 85 2.96 -8.47 0.16
N TYR A 86 1.95 -8.08 -0.64
CA TYR A 86 1.99 -6.86 -1.44
C TYR A 86 1.93 -5.60 -0.59
N GLU A 87 0.99 -5.55 0.36
CA GLU A 87 0.79 -4.43 1.28
C GLU A 87 2.06 -4.14 2.07
N LEU A 88 2.61 -5.17 2.71
CA LEU A 88 3.83 -5.03 3.51
C LEU A 88 5.04 -4.73 2.61
N GLY A 89 5.25 -5.52 1.56
CA GLY A 89 6.44 -5.46 0.72
C GLY A 89 6.55 -4.18 -0.10
N PHE A 90 5.47 -3.75 -0.75
CA PHE A 90 5.51 -2.71 -1.77
C PHE A 90 4.76 -1.44 -1.38
N MET A 91 3.63 -1.53 -0.66
CA MET A 91 2.92 -0.32 -0.21
C MET A 91 3.55 0.30 1.05
N MET A 92 4.05 -0.55 1.95
CA MET A 92 4.77 -0.13 3.16
C MET A 92 6.29 -0.25 3.07
N ALA A 93 6.82 -0.69 1.93
CA ALA A 93 8.25 -0.82 1.67
C ALA A 93 9.02 -1.70 2.69
N GLN A 94 8.38 -2.72 3.25
CA GLN A 94 9.03 -3.69 4.15
C GLN A 94 9.77 -4.75 3.34
N LYS A 95 11.09 -4.57 3.19
CA LYS A 95 11.91 -5.51 2.40
C LYS A 95 12.07 -6.88 3.06
N LYS A 96 12.23 -6.92 4.38
CA LYS A 96 12.45 -8.17 5.10
C LYS A 96 12.16 -8.03 6.59
N PHE A 97 11.53 -9.04 7.18
CA PHE A 97 11.58 -9.33 8.62
C PHE A 97 11.54 -10.84 8.83
N ASP A 98 12.31 -11.35 9.80
CA ASP A 98 12.41 -12.79 10.06
C ASP A 98 11.40 -13.28 11.11
N LYS A 99 10.74 -12.35 11.81
CA LYS A 99 9.70 -12.55 12.83
C LYS A 99 8.97 -11.22 13.09
N PRO A 100 7.75 -11.23 13.66
CA PRO A 100 6.95 -10.01 13.84
C PRO A 100 7.66 -8.86 14.57
N LYS A 101 8.44 -9.17 15.62
CA LYS A 101 9.14 -8.14 16.41
C LYS A 101 10.27 -7.42 15.66
N ASP A 102 10.66 -7.91 14.49
CA ASP A 102 11.67 -7.26 13.65
C ASP A 102 11.03 -6.18 12.75
N ILE A 103 9.70 -6.11 12.68
CA ILE A 103 8.96 -5.06 11.96
C ILE A 103 9.15 -3.74 12.73
N PRO A 104 9.54 -2.63 12.05
CA PRO A 104 9.57 -1.31 12.68
C PRO A 104 8.22 -0.95 13.30
N LEU A 105 8.24 -0.41 14.53
CA LEU A 105 7.01 -0.11 15.28
C LEU A 105 6.02 0.73 14.47
N GLU A 106 6.49 1.79 13.80
CA GLU A 106 5.62 2.67 13.01
C GLU A 106 5.00 1.94 11.82
N ALA A 107 5.73 1.02 11.19
CA ALA A 107 5.19 0.20 10.12
C ALA A 107 4.10 -0.73 10.68
N ALA A 108 4.36 -1.46 11.76
CA ALA A 108 3.39 -2.35 12.38
C ALA A 108 2.11 -1.60 12.80
N VAL A 109 2.24 -0.44 13.45
CA VAL A 109 1.09 0.38 13.87
C VAL A 109 0.35 0.96 12.69
N GLN A 110 1.03 1.47 11.65
CA GLN A 110 0.37 1.95 10.43
C GLN A 110 -0.39 0.83 9.71
N TYR A 111 0.22 -0.36 9.61
CA TYR A 111 -0.42 -1.55 9.05
C TYR A 111 -1.73 -1.86 9.78
N ALA A 112 -1.63 -1.98 11.10
CA ALA A 112 -2.77 -2.30 11.94
C ALA A 112 -3.85 -1.20 11.87
N PHE A 113 -3.44 0.07 11.88
CA PHE A 113 -4.35 1.21 11.81
C PHE A 113 -5.21 1.20 10.55
N ILE A 114 -4.61 0.90 9.39
CA ILE A 114 -5.37 0.85 8.14
C ILE A 114 -6.33 -0.34 8.15
N HIS A 115 -5.88 -1.50 8.66
CA HIS A 115 -6.68 -2.72 8.81
C HIS A 115 -7.82 -2.63 9.84
N VAL A 116 -7.89 -1.56 10.64
CA VAL A 116 -9.09 -1.24 11.44
C VAL A 116 -10.26 -0.79 10.57
N PHE A 117 -9.99 -0.16 9.42
CA PHE A 117 -11.01 0.49 8.58
C PHE A 117 -11.20 -0.16 7.21
N TYR A 118 -10.18 -0.83 6.70
CA TYR A 118 -10.18 -1.44 5.38
C TYR A 118 -9.64 -2.86 5.47
N ASP A 119 -10.30 -3.79 4.80
CA ASP A 119 -9.82 -5.16 4.74
C ASP A 119 -8.50 -5.28 3.96
N ASP A 120 -8.30 -4.42 2.95
CA ASP A 120 -7.15 -4.46 2.06
C ASP A 120 -6.72 -3.05 1.64
N PHE A 121 -5.43 -2.81 1.44
CA PHE A 121 -4.92 -1.48 1.11
C PHE A 121 -5.22 -1.10 -0.34
N TYR A 122 -5.22 -2.08 -1.25
CA TYR A 122 -5.40 -1.84 -2.68
C TYR A 122 -6.80 -1.33 -3.04
N THR A 123 -7.75 -1.38 -2.10
CA THR A 123 -9.12 -0.90 -2.26
C THR A 123 -9.32 0.54 -1.77
N ILE A 124 -8.30 1.14 -1.16
CA ILE A 124 -8.42 2.47 -0.53
C ILE A 124 -8.48 3.56 -1.59
N ASN A 125 -9.68 3.79 -2.12
CA ASN A 125 -10.00 4.85 -3.09
C ASN A 125 -10.50 6.12 -2.42
N ASN A 126 -9.58 6.84 -1.79
CA ASN A 126 -9.94 8.08 -1.13
C ASN A 126 -9.82 9.25 -2.13
N LYS A 127 -10.92 9.56 -2.84
CA LYS A 127 -11.04 10.79 -3.68
C LYS A 127 -10.62 12.05 -2.93
N THR A 128 -10.75 12.04 -1.60
CA THR A 128 -10.24 13.04 -0.67
C THR A 128 -9.55 12.34 0.49
N VAL A 129 -8.42 12.88 0.95
CA VAL A 129 -7.67 12.33 2.10
C VAL A 129 -8.59 12.28 3.33
N GLN A 130 -8.72 11.10 3.95
CA GLN A 130 -9.61 10.90 5.09
C GLN A 130 -8.82 10.86 6.39
N TYR A 131 -9.16 11.70 7.35
CA TYR A 131 -8.65 11.59 8.71
C TYR A 131 -9.46 10.54 9.49
N ARG A 132 -8.76 9.68 10.23
CA ARG A 132 -9.35 8.63 11.06
C ARG A 132 -8.68 8.59 12.42
N SER A 133 -9.37 7.95 13.37
CA SER A 133 -8.84 7.65 14.68
C SER A 133 -9.26 6.27 15.14
N ALA A 134 -8.37 5.54 15.80
CA ALA A 134 -8.61 4.19 16.33
C ALA A 134 -8.19 4.10 17.80
N GLU A 135 -8.89 3.28 18.57
CA GLU A 135 -8.53 2.97 19.95
C GLU A 135 -7.32 2.03 20.01
N GLU A 136 -6.56 2.10 21.11
CA GLU A 136 -5.41 1.21 21.35
C GLU A 136 -5.78 -0.27 21.22
N LYS A 137 -6.94 -0.66 21.76
CA LYS A 137 -7.43 -2.05 21.69
C LYS A 137 -7.59 -2.52 20.25
N GLN A 138 -8.12 -1.68 19.36
CA GLN A 138 -8.34 -2.04 17.96
C GLN A 138 -7.01 -2.31 17.24
N ILE A 139 -6.00 -1.47 17.50
CA ILE A 139 -4.65 -1.66 16.95
C ILE A 139 -4.06 -2.99 17.44
N ARG A 140 -4.14 -3.26 18.75
CA ARG A 140 -3.63 -4.51 19.34
C ARG A 140 -4.34 -5.73 18.80
N ASP A 141 -5.67 -5.69 18.69
CA ASP A 141 -6.47 -6.80 18.16
C ASP A 141 -6.07 -7.14 16.72
N VAL A 142 -5.81 -6.13 15.88
CA VAL A 142 -5.32 -6.33 14.51
C VAL A 142 -3.91 -6.91 14.50
N LEU A 143 -2.97 -6.36 15.29
CA LEU A 143 -1.60 -6.88 15.37
C LEU A 143 -1.57 -8.34 15.83
N LYS A 144 -2.38 -8.68 16.84
CA LYS A 144 -2.53 -10.05 17.32
C LYS A 144 -3.11 -10.97 16.26
N THR A 145 -4.13 -10.51 15.54
CA THR A 145 -4.77 -11.30 14.47
C THR A 145 -3.84 -11.53 13.30
N GLN A 146 -3.08 -10.51 12.90
CA GLN A 146 -2.24 -10.55 11.71
C GLN A 146 -0.88 -11.19 11.97
N PHE A 147 -0.28 -10.96 13.15
CA PHE A 147 1.10 -11.37 13.45
C PHE A 147 1.23 -12.29 14.67
N GLY A 148 0.13 -12.62 15.35
CA GLY A 148 0.15 -13.54 16.50
C GLY A 148 0.87 -13.00 17.74
N THR A 149 1.08 -11.68 17.85
CA THR A 149 1.85 -11.10 18.97
C THR A 149 1.19 -9.87 19.57
N ASP A 150 1.36 -9.74 20.89
CA ASP A 150 1.00 -8.55 21.68
C ASP A 150 2.26 -7.75 22.10
N ASP A 151 3.45 -8.12 21.59
CA ASP A 151 4.75 -7.60 22.06
C ASP A 151 5.05 -6.18 21.59
N PHE A 152 4.23 -5.62 20.70
CA PHE A 152 4.39 -4.24 20.27
C PHE A 152 3.97 -3.27 21.38
N ASP A 153 4.90 -2.40 21.80
CA ASP A 153 4.55 -1.20 22.56
C ASP A 153 3.97 -0.14 21.63
N VAL A 154 2.71 -0.32 21.25
CA VAL A 154 2.00 0.57 20.32
C VAL A 154 1.89 2.00 20.84
N THR A 155 1.95 2.21 22.16
CA THR A 155 1.84 3.55 22.76
C THR A 155 3.10 4.41 22.55
N SER A 156 4.21 3.78 22.17
CA SER A 156 5.44 4.47 21.77
C SER A 156 5.44 4.92 20.31
N SER A 157 4.41 4.61 19.52
CA SER A 157 4.30 5.07 18.13
C SER A 157 4.02 6.57 18.05
N MET A 158 4.57 7.22 17.02
CA MET A 158 4.30 8.62 16.68
C MET A 158 2.83 8.88 16.33
N LEU A 159 2.06 7.86 15.98
CA LEU A 159 0.62 7.98 15.69
C LEU A 159 -0.24 8.01 16.96
N TYR A 160 0.32 7.67 18.13
CA TYR A 160 -0.42 7.63 19.39
C TYR A 160 -0.50 9.01 20.05
N ASN A 161 -1.72 9.48 20.28
CA ASN A 161 -2.00 10.68 21.03
C ASN A 161 -2.23 10.33 22.51
N ALA A 162 -1.23 10.57 23.36
CA ALA A 162 -1.28 10.20 24.78
C ALA A 162 -2.40 10.93 25.56
N ASP A 163 -2.73 12.17 25.21
CA ASP A 163 -3.76 12.95 25.90
C ASP A 163 -5.16 12.39 25.62
N LYS A 164 -5.41 12.00 24.37
CA LYS A 164 -6.70 11.43 23.94
C LYS A 164 -6.77 9.91 24.04
N LYS A 165 -5.64 9.23 24.20
CA LYS A 165 -5.49 7.77 24.23
C LYS A 165 -5.99 7.06 22.97
N ILE A 166 -5.71 7.65 21.82
CA ILE A 166 -6.13 7.14 20.51
C ILE A 166 -4.99 7.28 19.52
N PHE A 167 -5.03 6.48 18.46
CA PHE A 167 -4.20 6.63 17.29
C PHE A 167 -4.91 7.54 16.30
N GLU A 168 -4.18 8.40 15.61
CA GLU A 168 -4.73 9.37 14.67
C GLU A 168 -3.84 9.48 13.43
N MET A 169 -4.42 9.31 12.23
CA MET A 169 -3.67 9.38 10.98
C MET A 169 -4.57 9.81 9.81
N TRP A 170 -3.99 10.49 8.83
CA TRP A 170 -4.57 10.64 7.51
C TRP A 170 -4.38 9.34 6.72
N ILE A 171 -5.48 8.72 6.27
CA ILE A 171 -5.43 7.50 5.49
C ILE A 171 -4.80 7.79 4.11
N PRO A 172 -3.68 7.14 3.77
CA PRO A 172 -3.08 7.25 2.46
C PRO A 172 -4.00 6.67 1.37
N SER A 173 -3.91 7.20 0.15
CA SER A 173 -4.62 6.62 -1.00
C SER A 173 -3.75 5.54 -1.63
N TYR A 174 -4.07 4.27 -1.37
CA TYR A 174 -3.36 3.11 -1.90
C TYR A 174 -4.10 2.41 -3.05
N GLY A 175 -5.29 2.89 -3.42
CA GLY A 175 -6.11 2.35 -4.49
C GLY A 175 -5.33 2.02 -5.77
N THR A 176 -5.17 0.74 -6.07
CA THR A 176 -4.50 0.25 -7.27
C THR A 176 -4.99 -1.15 -7.61
N ASN A 177 -4.96 -1.50 -8.90
CA ASN A 177 -5.08 -2.91 -9.29
C ASN A 177 -3.75 -3.62 -9.01
N ILE A 178 -3.84 -4.90 -8.64
CA ILE A 178 -2.68 -5.76 -8.44
C ILE A 178 -2.78 -6.99 -9.35
N TYR A 179 -1.67 -7.33 -10.01
CA TYR A 179 -1.59 -8.45 -10.95
C TYR A 179 -0.50 -9.39 -10.47
N TYR A 180 -0.81 -10.66 -10.21
CA TYR A 180 0.16 -11.57 -9.61
C TYR A 180 -0.03 -13.04 -9.97
N ASN A 181 1.04 -13.79 -9.77
CA ASN A 181 1.05 -15.25 -9.73
C ASN A 181 1.35 -15.72 -8.30
N ILE A 182 0.61 -16.70 -7.79
CA ILE A 182 0.82 -17.32 -6.47
C ILE A 182 1.32 -18.75 -6.63
N ASP A 183 2.30 -19.11 -5.82
CA ASP A 183 2.61 -20.48 -5.42
C ASP A 183 2.59 -20.59 -3.88
N ALA A 184 2.41 -21.81 -3.37
CA ALA A 184 2.40 -22.05 -1.94
C ALA A 184 2.92 -23.45 -1.59
N VAL A 185 3.82 -23.51 -0.61
CA VAL A 185 4.47 -24.75 -0.17
C VAL A 185 4.39 -24.90 1.35
N ASN A 186 4.10 -26.11 1.81
CA ASN A 186 4.26 -26.44 3.23
C ASN A 186 5.75 -26.62 3.51
N VAL A 187 6.27 -25.87 4.48
CA VAL A 187 7.67 -25.97 4.90
C VAL A 187 7.83 -26.81 6.16
N SER A 188 6.79 -26.90 7.00
CA SER A 188 6.72 -27.77 8.17
C SER A 188 5.27 -28.17 8.47
N SER A 189 5.04 -28.80 9.64
CA SER A 189 3.69 -29.12 10.14
C SER A 189 2.90 -27.90 10.60
N ASP A 190 3.57 -26.79 10.87
CA ASP A 190 3.02 -25.55 11.43
C ASP A 190 3.27 -24.32 10.56
N GLU A 191 3.94 -24.47 9.42
CA GLU A 191 4.28 -23.36 8.54
C GLU A 191 4.06 -23.67 7.04
N ALA A 192 3.64 -22.65 6.31
CA ALA A 192 3.64 -22.60 4.85
C ALA A 192 4.31 -21.32 4.37
N GLU A 193 4.95 -21.39 3.20
CA GLU A 193 5.41 -20.22 2.47
C GLU A 193 4.47 -19.93 1.31
N ILE A 194 4.01 -18.68 1.23
CA ILE A 194 3.25 -18.16 0.09
C ILE A 194 4.21 -17.29 -0.73
N ILE A 195 4.46 -17.71 -1.97
CA ILE A 195 5.41 -17.09 -2.89
C ILE A 195 4.60 -16.37 -3.96
N THR A 196 4.75 -15.06 -4.04
CA THR A 196 3.98 -14.22 -4.95
C THR A 196 4.91 -13.47 -5.89
N THR A 197 4.65 -13.56 -7.20
CA THR A 197 5.31 -12.76 -8.22
C THR A 197 4.32 -11.72 -8.74
N PHE A 198 4.66 -10.45 -8.64
CA PHE A 198 3.81 -9.33 -9.03
C PHE A 198 4.23 -8.74 -10.36
N TYR A 199 3.27 -8.18 -11.08
CA TYR A 199 3.43 -7.61 -12.40
C TYR A 199 2.76 -6.24 -12.49
N ASN A 200 3.21 -5.41 -13.44
CA ASN A 200 2.64 -4.07 -13.65
C ASN A 200 1.32 -4.08 -14.42
N GLU A 201 1.00 -5.17 -15.11
CA GLU A 201 -0.17 -5.29 -15.98
C GLU A 201 -0.80 -6.69 -15.98
N LEU A 202 -2.04 -6.78 -16.45
CA LEU A 202 -2.83 -8.01 -16.46
C LEU A 202 -2.21 -9.12 -17.31
N GLU A 203 -1.56 -8.77 -18.41
CA GLU A 203 -0.86 -9.72 -19.28
C GLU A 203 0.40 -10.31 -18.63
N ARG A 204 0.84 -9.77 -17.48
CA ARG A 204 1.95 -10.27 -16.66
C ARG A 204 3.26 -10.43 -17.44
N LYS A 205 3.58 -9.45 -18.30
CA LYS A 205 4.81 -9.46 -19.13
C LYS A 205 5.97 -8.73 -18.45
N THR A 206 5.68 -7.78 -17.58
CA THR A 206 6.63 -6.92 -16.88
C THR A 206 6.61 -7.24 -15.40
N LEU A 207 7.71 -7.82 -14.91
CA LEU A 207 7.91 -8.08 -13.49
C LEU A 207 7.93 -6.75 -12.71
N PHE A 208 7.09 -6.66 -11.68
CA PHE A 208 7.11 -5.58 -10.70
C PHE A 208 8.02 -5.91 -9.52
N GLY A 209 7.86 -7.12 -8.97
CA GLY A 209 8.63 -7.59 -7.82
C GLY A 209 8.18 -8.98 -7.36
N ARG A 210 8.85 -9.51 -6.35
CA ARG A 210 8.47 -10.78 -5.70
C ARG A 210 8.39 -10.62 -4.20
N ALA A 211 7.51 -11.39 -3.58
CA ALA A 211 7.46 -11.51 -2.13
C ALA A 211 7.25 -12.97 -1.72
N THR A 212 7.88 -13.35 -0.61
CA THR A 212 7.63 -14.61 0.09
C THR A 212 7.23 -14.27 1.51
N ILE A 213 6.05 -14.72 1.91
CA ILE A 213 5.55 -14.57 3.28
C ILE A 213 5.47 -15.96 3.90
N THR A 214 6.08 -16.13 5.08
CA THR A 214 5.90 -17.34 5.88
C THR A 214 4.70 -17.16 6.77
N VAL A 215 3.73 -18.05 6.62
CA VAL A 215 2.54 -18.14 7.47
C VAL A 215 2.79 -19.24 8.49
N ARG A 216 2.62 -18.92 9.77
CA ARG A 216 2.68 -19.90 10.87
C ARG A 216 1.30 -20.09 11.47
N ILE A 217 0.99 -21.32 11.88
CA ILE A 217 -0.20 -21.60 12.67
C ILE A 217 0.10 -21.34 14.15
N GLN A 218 -0.63 -20.41 14.74
CA GLN A 218 -0.57 -20.09 16.16
C GLN A 218 -1.99 -19.99 16.71
N ASP A 219 -2.26 -20.68 17.81
CA ASP A 219 -3.59 -20.74 18.45
C ASP A 219 -4.70 -21.07 17.43
N ASP A 220 -4.46 -22.10 16.61
CA ASP A 220 -5.31 -22.58 15.52
C ASP A 220 -5.64 -21.54 14.44
N LYS A 221 -4.82 -20.49 14.32
CA LYS A 221 -4.99 -19.43 13.33
C LYS A 221 -3.73 -19.21 12.50
N PRO A 222 -3.84 -18.95 11.20
CA PRO A 222 -2.72 -18.55 10.39
C PRO A 222 -2.33 -17.09 10.69
N VAL A 223 -1.05 -16.86 10.97
CA VAL A 223 -0.48 -15.53 11.22
C VAL A 223 0.75 -15.30 10.35
N ILE A 224 1.00 -14.04 10.01
CA ILE A 224 2.20 -13.59 9.30
C ILE A 224 3.39 -13.72 10.25
N TYR A 225 4.32 -14.61 9.92
CA TYR A 225 5.53 -14.81 10.70
C TYR A 225 6.72 -14.07 10.12
N SER A 226 6.99 -14.24 8.82
CA SER A 226 8.15 -13.63 8.16
C SER A 226 7.79 -13.09 6.78
N LEU A 227 8.59 -12.15 6.27
CA LEU A 227 8.47 -11.61 4.91
C LEU A 227 9.86 -11.42 4.31
N LYS A 228 9.96 -11.68 3.01
CA LYS A 228 11.05 -11.22 2.14
C LYS A 228 10.46 -10.68 0.84
N ALA A 229 10.74 -9.43 0.49
CA ALA A 229 10.32 -8.79 -0.75
C ALA A 229 11.54 -8.27 -1.55
N GLU A 230 11.49 -8.41 -2.87
CA GLU A 230 12.56 -8.06 -3.83
C GLU A 230 12.04 -7.39 -5.10
#